data_AF-A0A6A6WLB2-F1
#
_entry.id   AF-A0A6A6WLB2-F1
#
_cell.length_a   1.000
_cell.length_b   1.000
_cell.length_c   1.000
_cell.angle_alpha   90.00
_cell.angle_beta   90.00
_cell.angle_gamma   90.00
#
_symmetry.space_group_name_H-M   'P 1'
#
loop_
_entity.id
_entity.type
_entity.pdbx_description
1 polymer ?
#
loop_
_entity_poly.entity_id
_entity_poly.type
_entity_poly.pdbx_seq_one_letter_code
_entity_poly.pdbx_strand_id
1 'polypeptide(L)'
;MLGGHAQSGGWGMLGRSFGLFADTVKALEIITHDGTELEVTKESNPDMFYALLGGSPGNFGVLTHITFTPFHDEQYKGSRGMKAIYNYSHANLKRVLDILVEMAEDDAFSRNFDLGINCLDLGASLGGHSLPDIPELKVPELDIYKPMIVIYAQWVPTSPNDTFGTKEQAWFDRILKGHFGIPIFGLNEVVKAPMSKIVQMWLFKKHREFNTPYVKRTYLTSSTTLSKTGWSDWVASRFDAIVGFNSNSLHFVSQIQVFGGAKSQFRVNANNGTSHSWRDTTVCATIDCFHEDNEIAREAAESWQHKNDVEGIGANGKFSKVDKRVLWGSYGDWNMENVWQCYYDDKEKYEKLGRLRGKMDPDGVFTPNPFSVKRIL
;
A
#
# COMPACT_ATOMS: atom_id res chain seq x y z
N MET A 1 -3.75 11.23 -8.95
CA MET A 1 -5.16 11.51 -8.58
C MET A 1 -5.23 11.72 -7.07
N LEU A 2 -5.78 12.86 -6.60
CA LEU A 2 -5.78 13.23 -5.17
C LEU A 2 -7.13 12.92 -4.47
N GLY A 3 -8.25 13.20 -5.13
CA GLY A 3 -9.60 13.04 -4.57
C GLY A 3 -9.90 11.62 -4.07
N GLY A 4 -9.86 10.64 -4.98
CA GLY A 4 -10.05 9.23 -4.60
C GLY A 4 -8.97 8.70 -3.64
N HIS A 5 -7.77 9.27 -3.65
CA HIS A 5 -6.70 8.88 -2.73
C HIS A 5 -7.06 9.29 -1.29
N ALA A 6 -7.49 10.53 -1.06
CA ALA A 6 -7.97 10.98 0.24
C ALA A 6 -9.14 10.13 0.75
N GLN A 7 -10.18 9.95 -0.08
CA GLN A 7 -11.40 9.24 0.32
C GLN A 7 -11.18 7.75 0.62
N SER A 8 -10.15 7.14 0.03
CA SER A 8 -9.76 5.74 0.29
C SER A 8 -8.71 5.59 1.39
N GLY A 9 -8.31 6.71 2.01
CA GLY A 9 -7.35 6.79 3.11
C GLY A 9 -6.07 7.46 2.69
N GLY A 10 -5.55 7.09 1.53
CA GLY A 10 -4.27 7.58 1.05
C GLY A 10 -3.14 6.84 1.73
N TRP A 11 -3.08 5.56 1.40
CA TRP A 11 -2.05 4.63 1.81
C TRP A 11 -0.75 4.96 1.09
N GLY A 12 0.34 4.89 1.82
CA GLY A 12 1.65 5.13 1.25
C GLY A 12 2.75 4.89 2.27
N MET A 13 3.98 5.01 1.79
CA MET A 13 5.17 4.62 2.51
C MET A 13 5.42 5.42 3.80
N LEU A 14 4.88 6.64 3.94
CA LEU A 14 4.88 7.42 5.19
C LEU A 14 3.84 6.97 6.23
N GLY A 15 3.07 5.92 5.93
CA GLY A 15 1.92 5.51 6.72
C GLY A 15 2.23 5.16 8.18
N ARG A 16 3.42 4.62 8.47
CA ARG A 16 3.80 4.33 9.86
C ARG A 16 4.19 5.58 10.61
N SER A 17 5.04 6.40 10.01
CA SER A 17 5.54 7.62 10.63
C SER A 17 4.44 8.67 10.84
N PHE A 18 3.51 8.80 9.90
CA PHE A 18 2.59 9.94 9.83
C PHE A 18 1.11 9.59 9.70
N GLY A 19 0.77 8.32 9.47
CA GLY A 19 -0.61 7.89 9.24
C GLY A 19 -1.01 8.03 7.78
N LEU A 20 -2.31 7.87 7.54
CA LEU A 20 -2.91 7.98 6.21
C LEU A 20 -3.03 9.44 5.77
N PHE A 21 -3.03 9.72 4.47
CA PHE A 21 -3.28 11.09 3.98
C PHE A 21 -4.60 11.67 4.52
N ALA A 22 -5.65 10.85 4.61
CA ALA A 22 -6.93 11.21 5.19
C ALA A 22 -6.83 11.70 6.64
N ASP A 23 -5.81 11.27 7.39
CA ASP A 23 -5.62 11.70 8.77
C ASP A 23 -5.21 13.18 8.87
N THR A 24 -4.72 13.78 7.78
CA THR A 24 -4.31 15.20 7.72
C THR A 24 -5.39 16.12 7.17
N VAL A 25 -6.49 15.55 6.64
CA VAL A 25 -7.62 16.30 6.08
C VAL A 25 -8.34 17.09 7.17
N LYS A 26 -8.65 18.35 6.86
CA LYS A 26 -9.34 19.31 7.73
C LYS A 26 -10.74 19.64 7.23
N ALA A 27 -10.89 19.81 5.91
CA ALA A 27 -12.16 20.12 5.28
C ALA A 27 -12.25 19.46 3.90
N LEU A 28 -13.47 19.17 3.49
CA LEU A 28 -13.84 18.67 2.17
C LEU A 28 -14.96 19.54 1.64
N GLU A 29 -14.89 19.96 0.39
CA GLU A 29 -16.01 20.61 -0.29
C GLU A 29 -16.58 19.65 -1.32
N ILE A 30 -17.90 19.45 -1.28
CA ILE A 30 -18.60 18.53 -2.18
C ILE A 30 -19.77 19.21 -2.86
N ILE A 31 -20.15 18.70 -4.04
CA ILE A 31 -21.46 18.93 -4.65
C ILE A 31 -22.36 17.75 -4.28
N THR A 32 -23.46 18.02 -3.59
CA THR A 32 -24.46 17.02 -3.18
C THR A 32 -25.41 16.63 -4.32
N HIS A 33 -26.27 15.64 -4.08
CA HIS A 33 -27.13 15.05 -5.12
C HIS A 33 -28.12 16.04 -5.75
N ASP A 34 -28.47 17.10 -5.02
CA ASP A 34 -29.34 18.20 -5.44
C ASP A 34 -28.58 19.39 -6.06
N GLY A 35 -27.26 19.27 -6.23
CA GLY A 35 -26.40 20.31 -6.81
C GLY A 35 -25.92 21.38 -5.83
N THR A 36 -26.15 21.20 -4.53
CA THR A 36 -25.72 22.15 -3.49
C THR A 36 -24.23 21.98 -3.14
N GLU A 37 -23.52 23.09 -2.95
CA GLU A 37 -22.15 23.09 -2.40
C GLU A 37 -22.20 22.92 -0.87
N LEU A 38 -21.42 21.97 -0.35
CA LEU A 38 -21.33 21.70 1.08
C LEU A 38 -19.87 21.60 1.53
N GLU A 39 -19.50 22.45 2.50
CA GLU A 39 -18.25 22.30 3.24
C GLU A 39 -18.45 21.34 4.42
N VAL A 40 -17.57 20.35 4.52
CA VAL A 40 -17.61 19.28 5.52
C VAL A 40 -16.32 19.31 6.34
N THR A 41 -16.47 19.56 7.64
CA THR A 41 -15.41 19.44 8.65
C THR A 41 -15.79 18.46 9.75
N LYS A 42 -14.84 18.08 10.61
CA LYS A 42 -15.13 17.23 11.78
C LYS A 42 -16.08 17.90 12.76
N GLU A 43 -16.05 19.22 12.83
CA GLU A 43 -16.83 20.01 13.79
C GLU A 43 -18.23 20.36 13.27
N SER A 44 -18.34 20.70 11.99
CA SER A 44 -19.61 21.15 11.39
C SER A 44 -20.48 19.99 10.91
N ASN A 45 -19.87 18.96 10.34
CA ASN A 45 -20.56 17.85 9.67
C ASN A 45 -19.84 16.51 9.95
N PRO A 46 -19.71 16.10 11.23
CA PRO A 46 -18.90 14.94 11.63
C PRO A 46 -19.28 13.64 10.93
N ASP A 47 -20.57 13.39 10.72
CA ASP A 47 -21.04 12.17 10.04
C ASP A 47 -20.66 12.15 8.55
N MET A 48 -20.71 13.30 7.88
CA MET A 48 -20.25 13.41 6.49
C MET A 48 -18.74 13.33 6.39
N PHE A 49 -18.02 13.93 7.33
CA PHE A 49 -16.56 13.83 7.39
C PHE A 49 -16.13 12.37 7.55
N TYR A 50 -16.81 11.65 8.45
CA TYR A 50 -16.64 10.22 8.65
C TYR A 50 -16.93 9.42 7.37
N ALA A 51 -18.05 9.69 6.69
CA ALA A 51 -18.46 8.97 5.49
C ALA A 51 -17.55 9.23 4.28
N LEU A 52 -17.14 10.48 4.04
CA LEU A 52 -16.32 10.85 2.89
C LEU A 52 -14.89 10.27 2.97
N LEU A 53 -14.37 10.05 4.17
CA LEU A 53 -13.04 9.49 4.41
C LEU A 53 -13.14 8.04 4.88
N GLY A 54 -13.33 7.13 3.93
CA GLY A 54 -13.36 5.67 4.13
C GLY A 54 -14.68 4.98 3.78
N GLY A 55 -15.76 5.73 3.58
CA GLY A 55 -17.12 5.22 3.49
C GLY A 55 -17.54 4.70 2.12
N SER A 56 -16.58 4.36 1.25
CA SER A 56 -16.72 4.09 -0.18
C SER A 56 -16.66 5.38 -1.04
N PRO A 57 -15.48 5.70 -1.61
CA PRO A 57 -15.24 6.91 -2.40
C PRO A 57 -16.28 7.17 -3.48
N GLY A 58 -16.65 8.44 -3.62
CA GLY A 58 -17.56 8.90 -4.67
C GLY A 58 -19.06 8.69 -4.41
N ASN A 59 -19.48 8.08 -3.29
CA ASN A 59 -20.91 7.76 -3.05
C ASN A 59 -21.74 8.86 -2.35
N PHE A 60 -21.13 9.95 -1.90
CA PHE A 60 -21.78 10.95 -1.06
C PHE A 60 -21.82 12.35 -1.67
N GLY A 61 -21.28 12.51 -2.89
CA GLY A 61 -21.12 13.79 -3.57
C GLY A 61 -19.89 13.83 -4.46
N VAL A 62 -19.83 14.84 -5.33
CA VAL A 62 -18.66 15.14 -6.14
C VAL A 62 -17.70 16.00 -5.34
N LEU A 63 -16.55 15.44 -4.96
CA LEU A 63 -15.50 16.17 -4.24
C LEU A 63 -14.80 17.18 -5.15
N THR A 64 -14.85 18.45 -4.77
CA THR A 64 -14.24 19.57 -5.51
C THR A 64 -12.95 20.05 -4.88
N HIS A 65 -12.91 20.20 -3.55
CA HIS A 65 -11.74 20.67 -2.81
C HIS A 65 -11.41 19.83 -1.58
N ILE A 66 -10.12 19.79 -1.24
CA ILE A 66 -9.59 19.18 -0.02
C ILE A 66 -8.69 20.21 0.66
N THR A 67 -8.98 20.52 1.92
CA THR A 67 -8.04 21.25 2.80
C THR A 67 -7.36 20.25 3.73
N PHE A 68 -6.03 20.27 3.79
CA PHE A 68 -5.24 19.36 4.62
C PHE A 68 -4.01 20.06 5.22
N THR A 69 -3.44 19.48 6.28
CA THR A 69 -2.20 19.97 6.88
C THR A 69 -0.98 19.28 6.26
N PRO A 70 -0.08 20.01 5.58
CA PRO A 70 1.16 19.43 5.06
C PRO A 70 2.20 19.21 6.16
N PHE A 71 3.17 18.34 5.89
CA PHE A 71 4.36 18.14 6.72
C PHE A 71 5.52 18.95 6.13
N HIS A 72 6.16 19.78 6.94
CA HIS A 72 7.25 20.66 6.51
C HIS A 72 8.62 20.05 6.87
N ASP A 73 9.56 20.04 5.92
CA ASP A 73 10.89 19.43 6.11
C ASP A 73 11.65 20.02 7.31
N GLU A 74 11.41 21.29 7.64
CA GLU A 74 12.02 21.98 8.78
C GLU A 74 11.66 21.36 10.13
N GLN A 75 10.53 20.64 10.22
CA GLN A 75 10.09 19.93 11.41
C GLN A 75 10.81 18.59 11.59
N TYR A 76 11.45 18.08 10.53
CA TYR A 76 11.99 16.72 10.44
C TYR A 76 13.48 16.72 10.08
N LYS A 77 14.24 17.67 10.63
CA LYS A 77 15.66 17.86 10.29
C LYS A 77 16.49 16.63 10.62
N GLY A 78 17.20 16.13 9.62
CA GLY A 78 18.08 14.98 9.79
C GLY A 78 17.44 13.64 9.46
N SER A 79 16.35 13.62 8.69
CA SER A 79 15.88 12.40 8.03
C SER A 79 17.00 11.65 7.30
N ARG A 80 16.82 10.33 7.23
CA ARG A 80 17.64 9.41 6.45
C ARG A 80 16.75 8.58 5.55
N GLY A 81 17.22 8.31 4.35
CA GLY A 81 16.50 7.47 3.42
C GLY A 81 17.45 6.63 2.59
N MET A 82 16.92 5.60 1.97
CA MET A 82 17.60 4.91 0.91
C MET A 82 16.62 4.34 -0.10
N LYS A 83 17.13 4.13 -1.31
CA LYS A 83 16.53 3.29 -2.34
C LYS A 83 17.57 2.22 -2.67
N ALA A 84 17.22 0.96 -2.46
CA ALA A 84 18.09 -0.17 -2.76
C ALA A 84 17.48 -1.03 -3.86
N ILE A 85 18.31 -1.60 -4.72
CA ILE A 85 17.89 -2.49 -5.81
C ILE A 85 18.78 -3.73 -5.78
N TYR A 86 18.15 -4.90 -5.75
CA TYR A 86 18.81 -6.20 -5.83
C TYR A 86 18.24 -7.01 -6.99
N ASN A 87 19.06 -7.89 -7.57
CA ASN A 87 18.53 -8.99 -8.36
C ASN A 87 17.62 -9.83 -7.47
N TYR A 88 16.48 -10.23 -8.03
CA TYR A 88 15.61 -11.18 -7.36
C TYR A 88 16.35 -12.49 -7.12
N SER A 89 16.28 -12.95 -5.88
CA SER A 89 16.49 -14.34 -5.52
C SER A 89 15.57 -14.64 -4.36
N HIS A 90 15.14 -15.90 -4.23
CA HIS A 90 14.36 -16.36 -3.09
C HIS A 90 14.98 -15.90 -1.77
N ALA A 91 16.29 -16.15 -1.59
CA ALA A 91 17.01 -15.83 -0.36
C ALA A 91 17.03 -14.32 -0.07
N ASN A 92 17.25 -13.48 -1.08
CA ASN A 92 17.24 -12.03 -0.90
C ASN A 92 15.86 -11.52 -0.52
N LEU A 93 14.80 -11.96 -1.23
CA LEU A 93 13.43 -11.53 -0.94
C LEU A 93 13.00 -11.97 0.45
N LYS A 94 13.19 -13.25 0.79
CA LYS A 94 12.86 -13.78 2.10
C LYS A 94 13.56 -12.98 3.20
N ARG A 95 14.86 -12.72 3.07
CA ARG A 95 15.64 -11.96 4.06
C ARG A 95 15.07 -10.57 4.32
N VAL A 96 14.68 -9.83 3.27
CA VAL A 96 14.15 -8.47 3.44
C VAL A 96 12.71 -8.48 3.95
N LEU A 97 11.91 -9.47 3.57
CA LEU A 97 10.60 -9.71 4.16
C LEU A 97 10.69 -10.08 5.64
N ASP A 98 11.72 -10.84 6.06
CA ASP A 98 11.94 -11.14 7.48
C ASP A 98 12.21 -9.86 8.29
N ILE A 99 12.97 -8.90 7.76
CA ILE A 99 13.14 -7.57 8.38
C ILE A 99 11.80 -6.83 8.48
N LEU A 100 10.99 -6.89 7.43
CA LEU A 100 9.65 -6.28 7.40
C LEU A 100 8.73 -6.91 8.45
N VAL A 101 8.74 -8.24 8.57
CA VAL A 101 7.98 -9.00 9.57
C VAL A 101 8.40 -8.64 10.98
N GLU A 102 9.69 -8.56 11.27
CA GLU A 102 10.17 -8.14 12.60
C GLU A 102 9.61 -6.76 12.98
N MET A 103 9.59 -5.80 12.05
CA MET A 103 8.98 -4.48 12.27
C MET A 103 7.46 -4.53 12.46
N ALA A 104 6.79 -5.48 11.80
CA ALA A 104 5.35 -5.65 11.85
C ALA A 104 4.89 -6.25 13.19
N GLU A 105 5.70 -7.16 13.75
CA GLU A 105 5.42 -7.92 14.97
C GLU A 105 5.89 -7.21 16.25
N ASP A 106 6.87 -6.31 16.16
CA ASP A 106 7.37 -5.57 17.31
C ASP A 106 6.49 -4.35 17.65
N ASP A 107 5.65 -4.48 18.68
CA ASP A 107 4.81 -3.40 19.19
C ASP A 107 5.59 -2.21 19.77
N ALA A 108 6.83 -2.44 20.20
CA ALA A 108 7.70 -1.39 20.72
C ALA A 108 8.49 -0.67 19.60
N PHE A 109 8.48 -1.20 18.38
CA PHE A 109 9.23 -0.67 17.24
C PHE A 109 8.92 0.80 17.02
N SER A 110 9.96 1.60 16.81
CA SER A 110 9.75 3.04 16.71
C SER A 110 9.01 3.41 15.44
N ARG A 111 8.10 4.38 15.55
CA ARG A 111 7.34 4.88 14.40
C ARG A 111 8.19 5.64 13.39
N ASN A 112 9.41 6.03 13.75
CA ASN A 112 10.33 6.79 12.90
C ASN A 112 10.71 6.08 11.60
N PHE A 113 10.49 4.76 11.53
CA PHE A 113 10.95 3.93 10.43
C PHE A 113 9.80 3.50 9.52
N ASP A 114 10.04 3.66 8.22
CA ASP A 114 9.18 3.19 7.15
C ASP A 114 9.96 2.20 6.27
N LEU A 115 9.31 1.10 5.86
CA LEU A 115 9.88 0.08 4.99
C LEU A 115 8.85 -0.38 3.96
N GLY A 116 9.26 -0.37 2.70
CA GLY A 116 8.48 -0.80 1.56
C GLY A 116 9.36 -1.64 0.62
N ILE A 117 8.86 -2.80 0.24
CA ILE A 117 9.55 -3.77 -0.59
C ILE A 117 8.69 -3.99 -1.83
N ASN A 118 9.29 -3.78 -3.00
CA ASN A 118 8.65 -4.05 -4.27
C ASN A 118 9.43 -5.15 -4.95
N CYS A 119 8.74 -6.08 -5.61
CA CYS A 119 9.39 -6.99 -6.54
C CYS A 119 8.79 -6.76 -7.92
N LEU A 120 9.66 -6.59 -8.90
CA LEU A 120 9.30 -6.17 -10.26
C LEU A 120 9.93 -7.13 -11.24
N ASP A 121 9.12 -7.71 -12.10
CA ASP A 121 9.56 -8.34 -13.33
C ASP A 121 9.36 -7.34 -14.49
N LEU A 122 10.46 -6.93 -15.12
CA LEU A 122 10.43 -5.91 -16.18
C LEU A 122 9.77 -6.40 -17.47
N GLY A 123 9.53 -7.71 -17.62
CA GLY A 123 8.68 -8.25 -18.68
C GLY A 123 7.21 -7.81 -18.58
N ALA A 124 6.76 -7.30 -17.42
CA ALA A 124 5.45 -6.67 -17.24
C ALA A 124 5.27 -5.35 -18.04
N SER A 125 6.24 -4.97 -18.89
CA SER A 125 6.22 -3.77 -19.72
C SER A 125 5.81 -2.53 -18.92
N LEU A 126 6.56 -2.23 -17.84
CA LEU A 126 6.43 -1.00 -17.04
C LEU A 126 6.86 0.28 -17.79
N GLY A 127 6.76 0.26 -19.12
CA GLY A 127 7.21 1.29 -20.04
C GLY A 127 8.71 1.26 -20.29
N GLY A 128 9.13 0.69 -21.43
CA GLY A 128 10.47 0.83 -22.03
C GLY A 128 11.59 -0.03 -21.41
N HIS A 129 12.60 -0.36 -22.22
CA HIS A 129 13.80 -1.14 -21.84
C HIS A 129 14.78 -0.39 -20.91
N SER A 130 14.29 0.60 -20.17
CA SER A 130 15.04 1.37 -19.18
C SER A 130 14.24 1.32 -17.88
N LEU A 131 14.88 0.96 -16.76
CA LEU A 131 14.30 1.15 -15.43
C LEU A 131 13.65 2.54 -15.38
N PRO A 132 12.36 2.67 -15.00
CA PRO A 132 11.55 3.82 -15.36
C PRO A 132 12.12 5.22 -15.11
N ASP A 133 13.08 5.44 -14.20
CA ASP A 133 13.43 6.80 -13.74
C ASP A 133 14.87 7.02 -13.28
N ILE A 134 15.80 6.27 -13.84
CA ILE A 134 17.22 6.47 -13.50
C ILE A 134 17.98 6.63 -14.82
N PRO A 135 18.04 7.84 -15.40
CA PRO A 135 18.81 8.14 -16.60
C PRO A 135 20.28 7.72 -16.49
N GLU A 136 20.82 7.68 -15.26
CA GLU A 136 22.17 7.26 -14.91
C GLU A 136 22.35 5.74 -14.92
N LEU A 137 21.26 4.97 -14.99
CA LEU A 137 21.28 3.50 -14.98
C LEU A 137 21.55 2.94 -16.38
N LYS A 138 22.53 3.51 -17.08
CA LYS A 138 23.25 2.81 -18.15
C LYS A 138 24.25 1.88 -17.49
N VAL A 139 23.75 0.87 -16.79
CA VAL A 139 24.61 -0.04 -16.06
C VAL A 139 24.84 -1.28 -16.93
N PRO A 140 26.04 -1.48 -17.48
CA PRO A 140 26.30 -2.53 -18.48
C PRO A 140 26.09 -3.96 -17.97
N GLU A 141 26.00 -4.14 -16.65
CA GLU A 141 25.93 -5.45 -15.98
C GLU A 141 24.61 -5.70 -15.24
N LEU A 142 23.69 -4.71 -15.21
CA LEU A 142 22.35 -4.97 -14.68
C LEU A 142 21.60 -5.72 -15.79
N ASP A 143 21.37 -7.00 -15.57
CA ASP A 143 20.55 -7.80 -16.47
C ASP A 143 19.10 -7.32 -16.29
N ILE A 144 18.76 -6.22 -16.96
CA ILE A 144 17.45 -5.55 -16.93
C ILE A 144 16.31 -6.45 -17.43
N TYR A 145 16.62 -7.69 -17.83
CA TYR A 145 15.64 -8.72 -18.17
C TYR A 145 15.33 -9.64 -16.98
N LYS A 146 16.06 -9.54 -15.87
CA LYS A 146 15.81 -10.33 -14.66
C LYS A 146 14.89 -9.59 -13.69
N PRO A 147 14.03 -10.31 -12.96
CA PRO A 147 13.25 -9.71 -11.89
C PRO A 147 14.14 -9.09 -10.82
N MET A 148 13.65 -8.03 -10.18
CA MET A 148 14.37 -7.24 -9.19
C MET A 148 13.56 -7.04 -7.93
N ILE A 149 14.28 -6.78 -6.83
CA ILE A 149 13.73 -6.34 -5.55
C ILE A 149 14.13 -4.87 -5.38
N VAL A 150 13.14 -3.97 -5.28
CA VAL A 150 13.32 -2.54 -5.05
C VAL A 150 12.83 -2.19 -3.65
N ILE A 151 13.74 -1.73 -2.81
CA ILE A 151 13.49 -1.46 -1.41
C ILE A 151 13.57 0.03 -1.17
N TYR A 152 12.58 0.53 -0.46
CA TYR A 152 12.54 1.86 0.07
C TYR A 152 12.58 1.76 1.58
N ALA A 153 13.46 2.53 2.19
CA ALA A 153 13.59 2.59 3.64
C ALA A 153 13.84 4.03 4.07
N GLN A 154 13.23 4.43 5.17
CA GLN A 154 13.37 5.77 5.70
C GLN A 154 13.41 5.73 7.23
N TRP A 155 14.17 6.67 7.78
CA TRP A 155 14.08 7.11 9.15
C TRP A 155 13.82 8.62 9.20
N VAL A 156 12.85 9.04 10.00
CA VAL A 156 12.50 10.45 10.19
C VAL A 156 12.39 10.77 11.68
N PRO A 157 13.01 11.85 12.19
CA PRO A 157 12.86 12.21 13.60
C PRO A 157 11.45 12.73 13.85
N THR A 158 10.65 12.04 14.67
CA THR A 158 9.25 12.42 14.95
C THR A 158 9.07 13.11 16.31
N SER A 159 10.19 13.31 17.02
CA SER A 159 10.32 14.00 18.30
C SER A 159 11.67 14.74 18.34
N PRO A 160 11.79 15.87 19.06
CA PRO A 160 13.07 16.58 19.22
C PRO A 160 14.22 15.75 19.82
N ASN A 161 13.88 14.67 20.54
CA ASN A 161 14.87 13.78 21.18
C ASN A 161 15.33 12.65 20.26
N ASP A 162 14.71 12.48 19.09
CA ASP A 162 15.08 11.43 18.15
C ASP A 162 16.41 11.79 17.48
N THR A 163 17.40 10.92 17.63
CA THR A 163 18.72 11.09 17.01
C THR A 163 19.03 9.88 16.14
N PHE A 164 19.66 10.15 15.00
CA PHE A 164 20.14 9.08 14.13
C PHE A 164 21.53 8.63 14.63
N GLY A 165 21.58 7.46 15.24
CA GLY A 165 22.79 6.89 15.81
C GLY A 165 23.14 5.51 15.24
N THR A 166 23.86 4.74 16.04
CA THR A 166 24.37 3.41 15.65
C THR A 166 23.26 2.38 15.48
N LYS A 167 22.16 2.49 16.25
CA LYS A 167 21.02 1.56 16.17
C LYS A 167 20.25 1.76 14.88
N GLU A 168 19.98 3.02 14.52
CA GLU A 168 19.26 3.38 13.29
C GLU A 168 20.09 2.99 12.08
N GLN A 169 21.40 3.28 12.07
CA GLN A 169 22.30 2.86 11.01
C GLN A 169 22.36 1.32 10.87
N ALA A 170 22.47 0.59 11.97
CA ALA A 170 22.51 -0.87 11.94
C ALA A 170 21.25 -1.49 11.33
N TRP A 171 20.07 -0.86 11.47
CA TRP A 171 18.86 -1.30 10.80
C TRP A 171 18.95 -1.14 9.27
N PHE A 172 19.45 0.00 8.77
CA PHE A 172 19.71 0.18 7.35
C PHE A 172 20.75 -0.81 6.83
N ASP A 173 21.84 -1.03 7.57
CA ASP A 173 22.90 -1.95 7.20
C ASP A 173 22.38 -3.37 7.04
N ARG A 174 21.42 -3.80 7.88
CA ARG A 174 20.76 -5.11 7.72
C ARG A 174 20.10 -5.24 6.37
N ILE A 175 19.45 -4.19 5.87
CA ILE A 175 18.82 -4.21 4.55
C ILE A 175 19.89 -4.26 3.46
N LEU A 176 20.94 -3.44 3.60
CA LEU A 176 22.06 -3.32 2.65
C LEU A 176 22.94 -4.57 2.52
N LYS A 177 22.95 -5.48 3.50
CA LYS A 177 23.69 -6.77 3.48
C LYS A 177 23.28 -7.77 2.37
N GLY A 178 22.50 -7.37 1.37
CA GLY A 178 22.13 -8.22 0.22
C GLY A 178 23.29 -8.50 -0.74
N HIS A 179 23.15 -9.53 -1.57
CA HIS A 179 24.09 -9.79 -2.67
C HIS A 179 23.86 -8.81 -3.84
N PHE A 180 24.96 -8.31 -4.42
CA PHE A 180 25.09 -7.21 -5.39
C PHE A 180 23.84 -6.83 -6.22
N GLY A 181 23.44 -5.57 -6.11
CA GLY A 181 23.03 -4.71 -7.23
C GLY A 181 24.03 -3.55 -7.30
N ILE A 182 24.43 -3.17 -8.51
CA ILE A 182 25.63 -2.38 -8.82
C ILE A 182 25.63 -1.02 -8.09
N PRO A 183 26.78 -0.53 -7.58
CA PRO A 183 26.85 0.79 -6.96
C PRO A 183 26.53 1.88 -7.99
N ILE A 184 25.35 2.46 -7.84
CA ILE A 184 24.93 3.66 -8.55
C ILE A 184 24.83 4.74 -7.48
N PHE A 185 25.42 5.90 -7.72
CA PHE A 185 25.45 7.00 -6.76
C PHE A 185 24.03 7.32 -6.23
N GLY A 186 23.83 7.24 -4.91
CA GLY A 186 22.54 7.46 -4.25
C GLY A 186 21.58 6.25 -4.21
N LEU A 187 21.95 5.12 -4.84
CA LEU A 187 21.31 3.82 -4.65
C LEU A 187 22.17 2.94 -3.74
N ASN A 188 21.54 2.11 -2.91
CA ASN A 188 22.22 1.22 -1.96
C ASN A 188 23.09 1.98 -0.91
N GLU A 189 22.79 3.26 -0.67
CA GLU A 189 23.42 4.09 0.35
C GLU A 189 22.36 4.78 1.21
N VAL A 190 22.70 5.04 2.47
CA VAL A 190 21.85 5.82 3.38
C VAL A 190 22.16 7.31 3.18
N VAL A 191 21.21 8.05 2.63
CA VAL A 191 21.37 9.49 2.36
C VAL A 191 20.73 10.34 3.45
N LYS A 192 21.38 11.45 3.81
CA LYS A 192 20.79 12.54 4.59
C LYS A 192 20.22 13.58 3.64
N ALA A 193 18.91 13.74 3.65
CA ALA A 193 18.22 14.71 2.82
C ALA A 193 16.92 15.16 3.49
N PRO A 194 16.30 16.28 3.04
CA PRO A 194 14.93 16.61 3.43
C PRO A 194 13.98 15.44 3.16
N MET A 195 12.97 15.26 4.02
CA MET A 195 12.02 14.14 3.91
C MET A 195 11.31 14.16 2.54
N SER A 196 10.93 15.34 2.05
CA SER A 196 10.32 15.49 0.72
C SER A 196 11.19 14.91 -0.41
N LYS A 197 12.53 15.06 -0.31
CA LYS A 197 13.48 14.49 -1.28
C LYS A 197 13.64 12.98 -1.14
N ILE A 198 13.62 12.46 0.09
CA ILE A 198 13.65 11.01 0.34
C ILE A 198 12.39 10.35 -0.23
N VAL A 199 11.21 10.90 0.05
CA VAL A 199 9.92 10.40 -0.46
C VAL A 199 9.87 10.45 -1.99
N GLN A 200 10.48 11.47 -2.61
CA GLN A 200 10.59 11.55 -4.07
C GLN A 200 11.35 10.36 -4.67
N MET A 201 12.32 9.77 -3.97
CA MET A 201 13.07 8.60 -4.47
C MET A 201 12.17 7.38 -4.68
N TRP A 202 11.00 7.34 -4.04
CA TRP A 202 10.05 6.24 -4.09
C TRP A 202 9.22 6.22 -5.35
N LEU A 203 9.14 7.35 -6.03
CA LEU A 203 8.36 7.48 -7.25
C LEU A 203 9.14 6.90 -8.42
N PHE A 204 8.43 6.10 -9.20
CA PHE A 204 8.73 5.97 -10.62
C PHE A 204 8.02 7.14 -11.31
N LYS A 205 8.77 8.14 -11.79
CA LYS A 205 8.34 9.32 -12.56
C LYS A 205 7.90 9.02 -14.00
N LYS A 206 8.10 7.82 -14.55
CA LYS A 206 7.48 7.44 -15.84
C LYS A 206 5.96 7.31 -15.69
N HIS A 207 5.23 7.67 -16.75
CA HIS A 207 3.78 7.51 -16.79
C HIS A 207 3.38 6.06 -16.49
N ARG A 208 2.45 5.90 -15.55
CA ARG A 208 1.86 4.61 -15.18
C ARG A 208 0.80 4.23 -16.20
N GLU A 209 1.21 3.58 -17.27
CA GLU A 209 0.32 2.86 -18.19
C GLU A 209 0.72 1.39 -18.16
N PHE A 210 -0.15 0.55 -17.60
CA PHE A 210 0.01 -0.90 -17.67
C PHE A 210 -0.53 -1.33 -19.03
N ASN A 211 0.37 -1.61 -19.98
CA ASN A 211 -0.02 -2.05 -21.32
C ASN A 211 -0.39 -3.54 -21.38
N THR A 212 -0.13 -4.27 -20.30
CA THR A 212 -0.29 -5.72 -20.20
C THR A 212 -1.44 -6.05 -19.24
N PRO A 213 -2.36 -6.97 -19.60
CA PRO A 213 -3.39 -7.47 -18.69
C PRO A 213 -2.81 -8.04 -17.38
N TYR A 214 -3.59 -7.97 -16.30
CA TYR A 214 -3.14 -8.44 -15.00
C TYR A 214 -4.29 -8.91 -14.08
N VAL A 215 -3.96 -9.82 -13.18
CA VAL A 215 -4.81 -10.26 -12.07
C VAL A 215 -4.27 -9.66 -10.77
N LYS A 216 -4.96 -8.62 -10.28
CA LYS A 216 -4.56 -7.85 -9.09
C LYS A 216 -5.01 -8.51 -7.79
N ARG A 217 -4.17 -8.45 -6.76
CA ARG A 217 -4.57 -8.76 -5.38
C ARG A 217 -3.93 -7.82 -4.39
N THR A 218 -4.73 -7.25 -3.50
CA THR A 218 -4.24 -6.53 -2.33
C THR A 218 -4.84 -7.12 -1.07
N TYR A 219 -3.97 -7.56 -0.17
CA TYR A 219 -4.34 -8.16 1.10
C TYR A 219 -3.83 -7.30 2.26
N LEU A 220 -4.59 -7.29 3.34
CA LEU A 220 -4.18 -6.77 4.64
C LEU A 220 -4.10 -7.91 5.65
N THR A 221 -3.23 -7.75 6.65
CA THR A 221 -3.20 -8.61 7.82
C THR A 221 -3.01 -7.79 9.07
N SER A 222 -3.57 -8.26 10.19
CA SER A 222 -3.23 -7.78 11.53
C SER A 222 -2.38 -8.80 12.30
N SER A 223 -1.84 -9.81 11.60
CA SER A 223 -1.02 -10.86 12.20
C SER A 223 0.26 -10.27 12.79
N THR A 224 0.57 -10.71 14.01
CA THR A 224 1.85 -10.50 14.69
C THR A 224 2.65 -11.81 14.80
N THR A 225 2.36 -12.78 13.93
CA THR A 225 2.98 -14.13 13.94
C THR A 225 3.38 -14.65 12.55
N LEU A 226 3.50 -13.75 11.56
CA LEU A 226 4.00 -14.05 10.23
C LEU A 226 5.35 -14.79 10.26
N SER A 227 6.24 -14.47 11.21
CA SER A 227 7.52 -15.15 11.42
C SER A 227 7.36 -16.65 11.70
N LYS A 228 6.27 -17.04 12.36
CA LYS A 228 5.94 -18.43 12.73
C LYS A 228 5.21 -19.19 11.63
N THR A 229 4.52 -18.48 10.73
CA THR A 229 3.76 -19.09 9.63
C THR A 229 4.62 -19.45 8.41
N GLY A 230 5.87 -18.96 8.39
CA GLY A 230 6.76 -19.06 7.23
C GLY A 230 6.32 -18.14 6.08
N TRP A 231 5.65 -17.03 6.37
CA TRP A 231 5.07 -16.17 5.34
C TRP A 231 6.11 -15.60 4.36
N SER A 232 7.27 -15.13 4.85
CA SER A 232 8.33 -14.59 3.99
C SER A 232 8.84 -15.59 2.95
N ASP A 233 9.04 -16.84 3.38
CA ASP A 233 9.49 -17.96 2.55
C ASP A 233 8.41 -18.34 1.54
N TRP A 234 7.16 -18.40 2.00
CA TRP A 234 6.02 -18.65 1.14
C TRP A 234 5.87 -17.58 0.04
N VAL A 235 5.91 -16.28 0.37
CA VAL A 235 5.86 -15.21 -0.65
C VAL A 235 6.98 -15.35 -1.67
N ALA A 236 8.21 -15.61 -1.21
CA ALA A 236 9.33 -15.85 -2.11
C ALA A 236 9.06 -17.03 -3.06
N SER A 237 8.55 -18.15 -2.55
CA SER A 237 8.18 -19.31 -3.36
C SER A 237 7.06 -19.03 -4.38
N ARG A 238 6.15 -18.07 -4.09
CA ARG A 238 5.12 -17.66 -5.05
C ARG A 238 5.74 -16.93 -6.24
N PHE A 239 6.76 -16.10 -6.02
CA PHE A 239 7.47 -15.43 -7.10
C PHE A 239 8.37 -16.40 -7.87
N ASP A 240 9.02 -17.36 -7.19
CA ASP A 240 9.77 -18.43 -7.86
C ASP A 240 8.90 -19.20 -8.86
N ALA A 241 7.62 -19.40 -8.54
CA ALA A 241 6.68 -20.07 -9.43
C ALA A 241 6.40 -19.31 -10.73
N ILE A 242 6.60 -17.99 -10.78
CA ILE A 242 6.52 -17.19 -12.02
C ILE A 242 7.88 -17.16 -12.72
N VAL A 243 8.97 -16.95 -11.98
CA VAL A 243 10.34 -16.95 -12.54
C VAL A 243 10.70 -18.30 -13.19
N GLY A 244 10.21 -19.40 -12.61
CA GLY A 244 10.43 -20.76 -13.12
C GLY A 244 9.41 -21.25 -14.16
N PHE A 245 8.25 -20.58 -14.29
CA PHE A 245 7.34 -20.79 -15.41
C PHE A 245 7.94 -20.13 -16.66
N ASN A 246 7.52 -20.54 -17.85
CA ASN A 246 8.01 -19.99 -19.12
C ASN A 246 7.97 -18.45 -19.06
N SER A 247 9.10 -17.81 -18.75
CA SER A 247 9.19 -16.45 -18.17
C SER A 247 8.77 -15.33 -19.13
N ASN A 248 8.21 -15.72 -20.27
CA ASN A 248 7.74 -14.85 -21.32
C ASN A 248 6.23 -14.57 -21.21
N SER A 249 5.44 -15.42 -20.53
CA SER A 249 3.98 -15.27 -20.52
C SER A 249 3.38 -14.73 -19.23
N LEU A 250 4.09 -14.83 -18.10
CA LEU A 250 3.66 -14.31 -16.80
C LEU A 250 4.75 -13.44 -16.18
N HIS A 251 4.34 -12.36 -15.52
CA HIS A 251 5.23 -11.43 -14.83
C HIS A 251 4.61 -10.99 -13.51
N PHE A 252 5.41 -10.59 -12.53
CA PHE A 252 4.88 -10.06 -11.27
C PHE A 252 5.26 -8.61 -11.04
N VAL A 253 4.36 -7.91 -10.36
CA VAL A 253 4.62 -6.63 -9.72
C VAL A 253 4.04 -6.70 -8.33
N SER A 254 4.82 -6.35 -7.31
CA SER A 254 4.33 -6.31 -5.95
C SER A 254 4.79 -5.05 -5.23
N GLN A 255 3.98 -4.66 -4.24
CA GLN A 255 4.30 -3.66 -3.25
C GLN A 255 3.86 -4.19 -1.89
N ILE A 256 4.83 -4.40 -1.00
CA ILE A 256 4.63 -4.93 0.34
C ILE A 256 5.16 -3.89 1.32
N GLN A 257 4.31 -3.45 2.23
CA GLN A 257 4.63 -2.36 3.13
C GLN A 257 4.16 -2.68 4.55
N VAL A 258 4.99 -2.30 5.52
CA VAL A 258 4.66 -2.45 6.93
C VAL A 258 3.90 -1.23 7.46
N PHE A 259 2.93 -1.49 8.33
CA PHE A 259 2.10 -0.50 9.03
C PHE A 259 2.00 -0.77 10.54
N GLY A 260 2.44 -1.95 11.00
CA GLY A 260 2.29 -2.45 12.37
C GLY A 260 3.06 -1.72 13.47
N GLY A 261 3.07 -2.30 14.65
CA GLY A 261 3.64 -1.69 15.85
C GLY A 261 2.68 -0.69 16.53
N ALA A 262 2.58 -0.75 17.85
CA ALA A 262 1.63 0.05 18.63
C ALA A 262 1.85 1.56 18.52
N LYS A 263 3.08 2.00 18.22
CA LYS A 263 3.45 3.42 18.09
C LYS A 263 3.21 4.01 16.69
N SER A 264 2.91 3.18 15.70
CA SER A 264 2.63 3.61 14.33
C SER A 264 1.46 4.60 14.30
N GLN A 265 1.62 5.71 13.59
CA GLN A 265 0.54 6.68 13.43
C GLN A 265 -0.65 6.10 12.67
N PHE A 266 -0.43 5.09 11.83
CA PHE A 266 -1.53 4.34 11.22
C PHE A 266 -2.49 3.77 12.27
N ARG A 267 -1.96 3.22 13.37
CA ARG A 267 -2.75 2.64 14.47
C ARG A 267 -3.23 3.70 15.46
N VAL A 268 -2.37 4.66 15.83
CA VAL A 268 -2.72 5.73 16.79
C VAL A 268 -3.87 6.60 16.26
N ASN A 269 -3.91 6.86 14.95
CA ASN A 269 -4.97 7.67 14.33
C ASN A 269 -6.27 6.90 14.06
N ALA A 270 -6.42 5.65 14.51
CA ALA A 270 -7.57 4.80 14.16
C ALA A 270 -8.94 5.44 14.44
N ASN A 271 -9.05 6.23 15.51
CA ASN A 271 -10.29 6.83 15.98
C ASN A 271 -10.34 8.36 15.74
N ASN A 272 -9.75 8.82 14.65
CA ASN A 272 -9.65 10.26 14.35
C ASN A 272 -10.90 10.86 13.66
N GLY A 273 -12.03 10.14 13.64
CA GLY A 273 -13.28 10.57 13.01
C GLY A 273 -13.44 10.17 11.54
N THR A 274 -12.53 9.36 10.98
CA THR A 274 -12.68 8.74 9.65
C THR A 274 -13.33 7.36 9.76
N SER A 275 -13.85 6.82 8.64
CA SER A 275 -14.47 5.49 8.59
C SER A 275 -13.55 4.40 8.05
N HIS A 276 -12.26 4.68 7.85
CA HIS A 276 -11.28 3.69 7.39
C HIS A 276 -11.24 2.47 8.32
N SER A 277 -11.46 1.30 7.76
CA SER A 277 -11.34 0.02 8.46
C SER A 277 -9.92 -0.50 8.45
N TRP A 278 -9.68 -1.54 9.25
CA TRP A 278 -8.40 -2.26 9.32
C TRP A 278 -7.24 -1.41 9.83
N ARG A 279 -7.51 -0.48 10.75
CA ARG A 279 -6.47 0.35 11.41
C ARG A 279 -5.55 -0.45 12.35
N ASP A 280 -5.79 -1.76 12.48
CA ASP A 280 -4.94 -2.76 13.14
C ASP A 280 -3.97 -3.46 12.17
N THR A 281 -3.93 -3.05 10.89
CA THR A 281 -3.06 -3.66 9.88
C THR A 281 -1.59 -3.59 10.27
N THR A 282 -0.93 -4.74 10.26
CA THR A 282 0.52 -4.87 10.44
C THR A 282 1.27 -4.82 9.12
N VAL A 283 0.74 -5.47 8.07
CA VAL A 283 1.31 -5.50 6.71
C VAL A 283 0.21 -5.35 5.66
N CYS A 284 0.47 -4.54 4.64
CA CYS A 284 -0.30 -4.47 3.40
C CYS A 284 0.54 -5.05 2.26
N ALA A 285 0.00 -5.99 1.51
CA ALA A 285 0.68 -6.65 0.41
C ALA A 285 -0.18 -6.59 -0.85
N THR A 286 0.26 -5.82 -1.84
CA THR A 286 -0.23 -5.90 -3.22
C THR A 286 0.68 -6.81 -4.00
N ILE A 287 0.13 -7.86 -4.59
CA ILE A 287 0.86 -8.89 -5.32
C ILE A 287 0.08 -9.15 -6.59
N ASP A 288 0.57 -8.64 -7.72
CA ASP A 288 -0.12 -8.66 -9.01
C ASP A 288 0.58 -9.63 -9.96
N CYS A 289 -0.21 -10.35 -10.75
CA CYS A 289 0.28 -11.25 -11.79
C CYS A 289 -0.14 -10.69 -13.15
N PHE A 290 0.82 -10.18 -13.90
CA PHE A 290 0.68 -9.72 -15.28
C PHE A 290 0.82 -10.91 -16.22
N HIS A 291 0.11 -10.86 -17.35
CA HIS A 291 0.13 -11.94 -18.31
C HIS A 291 -0.02 -11.43 -19.74
N GLU A 292 0.51 -12.18 -20.70
CA GLU A 292 0.22 -11.94 -22.12
C GLU A 292 -1.29 -11.98 -22.39
N ASP A 293 -1.74 -11.22 -23.38
CA ASP A 293 -3.16 -11.17 -23.77
C ASP A 293 -3.58 -12.41 -24.57
N ASN A 294 -3.60 -13.56 -23.90
CA ASN A 294 -4.13 -14.81 -24.41
C ASN A 294 -4.75 -15.64 -23.27
N GLU A 295 -5.62 -16.58 -23.64
CA GLU A 295 -6.41 -17.36 -22.70
C GLU A 295 -5.55 -18.24 -21.78
N ILE A 296 -4.50 -18.87 -22.31
CA ILE A 296 -3.61 -19.76 -21.54
C ILE A 296 -2.88 -18.97 -20.45
N ALA A 297 -2.34 -17.81 -20.79
CA ALA A 297 -1.63 -16.95 -19.86
C ALA A 297 -2.57 -16.34 -18.81
N ARG A 298 -3.80 -15.95 -19.21
CA ARG A 298 -4.85 -15.49 -18.29
C ARG A 298 -5.22 -16.56 -17.26
N GLU A 299 -5.50 -17.78 -17.71
CA GLU A 299 -5.85 -18.90 -16.83
C GLU A 299 -4.70 -19.25 -15.87
N ALA A 300 -3.46 -19.21 -16.35
CA ALA A 300 -2.30 -19.42 -15.50
C ALA A 300 -2.14 -18.33 -14.42
N ALA A 301 -2.36 -17.06 -14.77
CA ALA A 301 -2.36 -15.95 -13.82
C ALA A 301 -3.48 -16.06 -12.78
N GLU A 302 -4.70 -16.39 -13.22
CA GLU A 302 -5.85 -16.62 -12.35
C GLU A 302 -5.62 -17.79 -11.39
N SER A 303 -5.09 -18.91 -11.90
CA SER A 303 -4.74 -20.08 -11.09
C SER A 303 -3.65 -19.78 -10.06
N TRP A 304 -2.61 -19.04 -10.47
CA TRP A 304 -1.55 -18.61 -9.57
C TRP A 304 -2.07 -17.73 -8.43
N GLN A 305 -2.98 -16.79 -8.73
CA GLN A 305 -3.62 -15.95 -7.72
C GLN A 305 -4.60 -16.73 -6.85
N HIS A 306 -5.38 -17.64 -7.42
CA HIS A 306 -6.27 -18.48 -6.63
C HIS A 306 -5.50 -19.31 -5.58
N LYS A 307 -4.31 -19.82 -5.95
CA LYS A 307 -3.42 -20.47 -4.99
C LYS A 307 -2.94 -19.51 -3.89
N ASN A 308 -2.66 -18.25 -4.22
CA ASN A 308 -2.34 -17.23 -3.22
C ASN A 308 -3.51 -16.97 -2.27
N ASP A 309 -4.74 -16.90 -2.80
CA ASP A 309 -5.96 -16.73 -2.02
C ASP A 309 -6.10 -17.92 -1.03
N VAL A 310 -6.04 -19.17 -1.51
CA VAL A 310 -6.24 -20.38 -0.69
C VAL A 310 -5.16 -20.57 0.39
N GLU A 311 -3.89 -20.31 0.08
CA GLU A 311 -2.78 -20.52 1.02
C GLU A 311 -2.49 -19.30 1.90
N GLY A 312 -2.84 -18.10 1.42
CA GLY A 312 -2.51 -16.83 2.06
C GLY A 312 -3.55 -16.37 3.07
N ILE A 313 -4.84 -16.55 2.79
CA ILE A 313 -5.93 -16.01 3.61
C ILE A 313 -6.86 -17.12 4.15
N GLY A 314 -7.49 -16.85 5.30
CA GLY A 314 -8.44 -17.76 5.97
C GLY A 314 -7.84 -18.46 7.20
N ALA A 315 -8.60 -19.34 7.85
CA ALA A 315 -8.24 -19.92 9.15
C ALA A 315 -6.82 -20.56 9.18
N ASN A 316 -6.42 -21.18 8.07
CA ASN A 316 -5.09 -21.79 7.91
C ASN A 316 -4.13 -20.94 7.07
N GLY A 317 -4.55 -19.75 6.64
CA GLY A 317 -3.77 -18.84 5.81
C GLY A 317 -2.46 -18.43 6.47
N LYS A 318 -1.42 -18.30 5.64
CA LYS A 318 -0.08 -17.89 6.07
C LYS A 318 0.04 -16.39 6.30
N PHE A 319 -0.72 -15.58 5.57
CA PHE A 319 -0.66 -14.12 5.68
C PHE A 319 -1.70 -13.55 6.64
N SER A 320 -2.97 -13.90 6.46
CA SER A 320 -4.06 -13.40 7.29
C SER A 320 -5.07 -14.49 7.63
N LYS A 321 -5.62 -14.44 8.84
CA LYS A 321 -6.67 -15.36 9.29
C LYS A 321 -8.06 -14.97 8.81
N VAL A 322 -8.21 -13.72 8.40
CA VAL A 322 -9.44 -13.13 7.88
C VAL A 322 -9.10 -12.48 6.55
N ASP A 323 -9.99 -12.58 5.57
CA ASP A 323 -9.85 -11.86 4.31
C ASP A 323 -10.11 -10.37 4.54
N LYS A 324 -9.03 -9.58 4.63
CA LYS A 324 -9.06 -8.14 4.83
C LYS A 324 -8.51 -7.46 3.57
N ARG A 325 -9.28 -6.52 3.04
CA ARG A 325 -9.03 -5.88 1.74
C ARG A 325 -9.18 -4.37 1.83
N VAL A 326 -8.71 -3.69 0.78
CA VAL A 326 -8.83 -2.25 0.59
C VAL A 326 -9.69 -1.94 -0.63
N LEU A 327 -10.43 -0.84 -0.58
CA LEU A 327 -11.36 -0.45 -1.65
C LEU A 327 -10.68 -0.27 -3.02
N TRP A 328 -9.40 0.13 -3.05
CA TRP A 328 -8.62 0.33 -4.28
C TRP A 328 -7.97 -0.96 -4.84
N GLY A 329 -8.13 -2.08 -4.15
CA GLY A 329 -7.56 -3.39 -4.50
C GLY A 329 -8.59 -4.51 -4.41
N SER A 330 -9.84 -4.21 -4.79
CA SER A 330 -10.94 -5.16 -4.77
C SER A 330 -10.80 -6.26 -5.82
N TYR A 331 -11.40 -7.43 -5.53
CA TYR A 331 -11.42 -8.61 -6.40
C TYR A 331 -12.56 -9.56 -6.01
N GLY A 332 -12.87 -10.55 -6.86
CA GLY A 332 -13.95 -11.51 -6.60
C GLY A 332 -15.33 -10.91 -6.86
N ASP A 333 -16.26 -11.09 -5.91
CA ASP A 333 -17.60 -10.55 -6.05
C ASP A 333 -17.59 -9.00 -5.99
N TRP A 334 -18.17 -8.40 -7.04
CA TRP A 334 -18.34 -6.97 -7.25
C TRP A 334 -19.59 -6.39 -6.59
N ASN A 335 -20.42 -7.18 -5.91
CA ASN A 335 -21.52 -6.67 -5.10
C ASN A 335 -21.05 -6.51 -3.66
N MET A 336 -20.88 -5.25 -3.21
CA MET A 336 -20.40 -4.95 -1.86
C MET A 336 -21.29 -5.56 -0.77
N GLU A 337 -22.60 -5.74 -1.00
CA GLU A 337 -23.49 -6.38 -0.02
C GLU A 337 -23.06 -7.82 0.33
N ASN A 338 -22.44 -8.53 -0.62
CA ASN A 338 -22.00 -9.91 -0.42
C ASN A 338 -20.62 -10.00 0.26
N VAL A 339 -19.82 -8.93 0.18
CA VAL A 339 -18.38 -8.93 0.55
C VAL A 339 -17.98 -7.82 1.51
N TRP A 340 -18.93 -7.08 2.10
CA TRP A 340 -18.64 -5.94 2.95
C TRP A 340 -17.70 -6.30 4.11
N GLN A 341 -17.80 -7.52 4.64
CA GLN A 341 -16.94 -8.04 5.72
C GLN A 341 -15.46 -8.09 5.37
N CYS A 342 -15.11 -8.05 4.08
CA CYS A 342 -13.73 -7.99 3.62
C CYS A 342 -13.18 -6.55 3.62
N TYR A 343 -14.05 -5.54 3.57
CA TYR A 343 -13.66 -4.13 3.43
C TYR A 343 -13.96 -3.30 4.67
N TYR A 344 -14.88 -3.75 5.51
CA TYR A 344 -15.27 -3.11 6.75
C TYR A 344 -15.09 -4.07 7.92
N ASP A 345 -14.46 -3.56 8.98
CA ASP A 345 -14.11 -4.27 10.21
C ASP A 345 -15.28 -4.51 11.16
N ASP A 346 -16.41 -3.85 10.92
CA ASP A 346 -17.58 -3.92 11.77
C ASP A 346 -18.88 -3.73 10.97
N LYS A 347 -19.92 -4.47 11.37
CA LYS A 347 -21.24 -4.45 10.71
C LYS A 347 -21.96 -3.14 10.97
N GLU A 348 -21.91 -2.63 12.20
CA GLU A 348 -22.59 -1.38 12.58
C GLU A 348 -22.00 -0.20 11.80
N LYS A 349 -20.67 -0.17 11.62
CA LYS A 349 -19.98 0.76 10.72
C LYS A 349 -20.53 0.70 9.29
N TYR A 350 -20.61 -0.49 8.69
CA TYR A 350 -21.13 -0.65 7.32
C TYR A 350 -22.57 -0.15 7.20
N GLU A 351 -23.43 -0.52 8.16
CA GLU A 351 -24.83 -0.06 8.18
C GLU A 351 -24.97 1.44 8.47
N LYS A 352 -24.10 2.02 9.32
CA LYS A 352 -24.06 3.47 9.56
C LYS A 352 -23.77 4.21 8.26
N LEU A 353 -22.75 3.78 7.53
CA LEU A 353 -22.42 4.34 6.21
C LEU A 353 -23.60 4.19 5.24
N GLY A 354 -24.30 3.05 5.27
CA GLY A 354 -25.49 2.82 4.45
C GLY A 354 -26.66 3.76 4.76
N ARG A 355 -26.93 4.02 6.04
CA ARG A 355 -27.95 5.00 6.48
C ARG A 355 -27.57 6.43 6.09
N LEU A 356 -26.30 6.81 6.29
CA LEU A 356 -25.81 8.11 5.85
C LEU A 356 -25.94 8.28 4.34
N ARG A 357 -25.66 7.22 3.58
CA ARG A 357 -25.81 7.22 2.13
C ARG A 357 -27.28 7.34 1.72
N GLY A 358 -28.20 6.64 2.39
CA GLY A 358 -29.64 6.77 2.14
C GLY A 358 -30.16 8.20 2.35
N LYS A 359 -29.61 8.92 3.34
CA LYS A 359 -29.95 10.32 3.59
C LYS A 359 -29.36 11.29 2.55
N MET A 360 -28.13 11.05 2.10
CA MET A 360 -27.35 12.00 1.29
C MET A 360 -27.36 11.72 -0.20
N ASP A 361 -27.81 10.54 -0.59
CA ASP A 361 -28.00 10.11 -1.97
C ASP A 361 -29.28 9.25 -2.08
N PRO A 362 -30.46 9.83 -1.73
CA PRO A 362 -31.73 9.10 -1.64
C PRO A 362 -32.12 8.47 -2.99
N ASP A 363 -31.76 9.11 -4.09
CA ASP A 363 -32.08 8.66 -5.45
C ASP A 363 -30.98 7.82 -6.10
N GLY A 364 -29.76 7.84 -5.54
CA GLY A 364 -28.68 6.95 -5.97
C GLY A 364 -27.87 7.52 -7.12
N VAL A 365 -27.90 8.85 -7.25
CA VAL A 365 -27.21 9.66 -8.26
C VAL A 365 -25.73 9.30 -8.32
N PHE A 366 -25.13 8.97 -7.17
CA PHE A 366 -23.71 8.69 -7.04
C PHE A 366 -23.40 7.18 -6.98
N THR A 367 -24.25 6.31 -7.54
CA THR A 367 -24.02 4.85 -7.59
C THR A 367 -23.43 4.43 -8.94
N PRO A 368 -22.10 4.41 -9.12
CA PRO A 368 -21.52 4.04 -10.41
C PRO A 368 -21.64 2.54 -10.69
N ASN A 369 -21.68 1.69 -9.66
CA ASN A 369 -21.67 0.23 -9.76
C ASN A 369 -22.12 -0.42 -8.42
N PRO A 370 -22.36 -1.74 -8.34
CA PRO A 370 -22.79 -2.42 -7.12
C PRO A 370 -21.68 -2.57 -6.06
N PHE A 371 -20.43 -2.21 -6.37
CA PHE A 371 -19.31 -2.21 -5.43
C PHE A 371 -19.27 -0.91 -4.59
N SER A 372 -20.42 -0.56 -4.03
CA SER A 372 -20.62 0.61 -3.18
C SER A 372 -21.36 0.22 -1.90
N VAL A 373 -21.14 0.93 -0.80
CA VAL A 373 -21.92 0.70 0.44
C VAL A 373 -23.40 0.74 0.14
N LYS A 374 -24.16 -0.28 0.55
CA LYS A 374 -25.60 -0.35 0.30
C LYS A 374 -26.33 0.82 0.93
N ARG A 375 -27.21 1.48 0.19
CA ARG A 375 -28.11 2.51 0.71
C ARG A 375 -29.15 1.86 1.61
N ILE A 376 -29.34 2.42 2.80
CA ILE A 376 -30.38 2.02 3.75
C ILE A 376 -31.31 3.22 3.89
N LEU A 377 -32.53 3.06 3.36
CA LEU A 377 -33.58 4.11 3.33
C LEU A 377 -34.37 4.16 4.63
#